data_AF-A0A2N2Y590-F1
#
_entry.id   AF-A0A2N2Y590-F1
#
_cell.length_a   1.000
_cell.length_b   1.000
_cell.length_c   1.000
_cell.angle_alpha   90.00
_cell.angle_beta   90.00
_cell.angle_gamma   90.00
#
_symmetry.space_group_name_H-M   'P 1'
#
loop_
_entity.id
_entity.type
_entity.pdbx_description
1 polymer ?
#
loop_
_entity_poly.entity_id
_entity_poly.type
_entity_poly.pdbx_seq_one_letter_code
_entity_poly.pdbx_strand_id
1 'polypeptide(L)'
;MKAKYFFNPFERVAGWQALLAGLVMMLLTASLALVSGLRFDGVLDAHFGEHVEWWRVFADQGINWISLVVVFYPGALLFSRSHTRFIDIAGTMALARTPMLVAAIAGLPSRLSDFISQLPNANGTTLFSTPDFWVTVVLALLMVWGTIWSAILIYNAWRVSANVKGTRAGVVYGFGLLIAEIGSKILIANI
;
A
#
# COMPACT_ATOMS: atom_id res chain seq x y z
N MET A 1 -22.82 -1.66 -11.18
CA MET A 1 -22.44 -2.84 -10.35
C MET A 1 -20.94 -3.14 -10.34
N LYS A 2 -20.25 -3.26 -11.49
CA LYS A 2 -18.82 -3.65 -11.55
C LYS A 2 -17.85 -2.67 -10.86
N ALA A 3 -18.01 -1.36 -11.06
CA ALA A 3 -17.15 -0.33 -10.44
C ALA A 3 -17.22 -0.32 -8.89
N LYS A 4 -18.34 -0.74 -8.31
CA LYS A 4 -18.48 -0.83 -6.84
C LYS A 4 -17.50 -1.85 -6.24
N TYR A 5 -17.25 -2.96 -6.94
CA TYR A 5 -16.34 -4.01 -6.47
C TYR A 5 -14.87 -3.64 -6.62
N PHE A 6 -14.54 -2.78 -7.57
CA PHE A 6 -13.18 -2.28 -7.76
C PHE A 6 -12.71 -1.44 -6.56
N PHE A 7 -13.63 -0.65 -5.98
CA PHE A 7 -13.34 0.17 -4.81
C PHE A 7 -13.79 -0.45 -3.48
N ASN A 8 -14.67 -1.46 -3.50
CA ASN A 8 -15.14 -2.11 -2.28
C ASN A 8 -15.39 -3.62 -2.50
N PRO A 9 -14.33 -4.43 -2.63
CA PRO A 9 -14.44 -5.88 -2.78
C PRO A 9 -14.89 -6.59 -1.48
N PHE A 10 -14.78 -5.90 -0.34
CA PHE A 10 -14.98 -6.47 1.01
C PHE A 10 -16.44 -6.76 1.36
N GLU A 11 -17.39 -6.25 0.58
CA GLU A 11 -18.80 -6.68 0.67
C GLU A 11 -18.98 -8.14 0.26
N ARG A 12 -17.99 -8.76 -0.38
CA ARG A 12 -18.06 -10.14 -0.91
C ARG A 12 -16.92 -11.04 -0.45
N VAL A 13 -15.73 -10.47 -0.24
CA VAL A 13 -14.52 -11.23 0.07
C VAL A 13 -13.97 -10.78 1.41
N ALA A 14 -13.95 -11.69 2.38
CA ALA A 14 -13.43 -11.46 3.72
C ALA A 14 -12.80 -12.75 4.30
N GLY A 15 -12.28 -12.68 5.53
CA GLY A 15 -11.70 -13.82 6.23
C GLY A 15 -10.53 -14.45 5.49
N TRP A 16 -10.47 -15.79 5.49
CA TRP A 16 -9.36 -16.54 4.88
C TRP A 16 -9.22 -16.33 3.37
N GLN A 17 -10.33 -16.14 2.66
CA GLN A 17 -10.29 -15.89 1.21
C GLN A 17 -9.58 -14.58 0.91
N ALA A 18 -9.93 -13.51 1.64
CA ALA A 18 -9.26 -12.23 1.51
C ALA A 18 -7.79 -12.32 1.93
N LEU A 19 -7.50 -13.06 3.01
CA LEU A 19 -6.12 -13.21 3.47
C LEU A 19 -5.24 -13.90 2.44
N LEU A 20 -5.64 -15.07 1.95
CA LEU A 20 -4.83 -15.84 1.00
C LEU A 20 -4.62 -15.05 -0.30
N ALA A 21 -5.67 -14.43 -0.84
CA ALA A 21 -5.56 -13.59 -2.02
C ALA A 21 -4.64 -12.39 -1.77
N GLY A 22 -4.82 -11.69 -0.64
CA GLY A 22 -3.99 -10.55 -0.26
C GLY A 22 -2.52 -10.90 -0.10
N LEU A 23 -2.21 -12.00 0.60
CA LEU A 23 -0.84 -12.48 0.79
C LEU A 23 -0.18 -12.83 -0.54
N VAL A 24 -0.89 -13.51 -1.46
CA VAL A 24 -0.38 -13.78 -2.81
C VAL A 24 -0.05 -12.48 -3.55
N MET A 25 -0.96 -11.50 -3.52
CA MET A 25 -0.72 -10.21 -4.19
C MET A 25 0.43 -9.43 -3.54
N MET A 26 0.58 -9.49 -2.22
CA MET A 26 1.72 -8.89 -1.51
C MET A 26 3.05 -9.55 -1.87
N LEU A 27 3.09 -10.89 -1.98
CA LEU A 27 4.28 -11.62 -2.42
C LEU A 27 4.67 -11.26 -3.85
N LEU A 28 3.70 -11.18 -4.76
CA LEU A 28 3.93 -10.70 -6.13
C LEU A 28 4.45 -9.26 -6.13
N THR A 29 3.86 -8.40 -5.30
CA THR A 29 4.27 -6.99 -5.17
C THR A 29 5.72 -6.88 -4.67
N ALA A 30 6.10 -7.60 -3.61
CA ALA A 30 7.49 -7.65 -3.12
C ALA A 30 8.46 -8.21 -4.18
N SER A 31 8.05 -9.25 -4.91
CA SER A 31 8.88 -9.86 -5.96
C SER A 31 9.17 -8.88 -7.10
N LEU A 32 8.19 -8.10 -7.54
CA LEU A 32 8.39 -7.06 -8.54
C LEU A 32 9.23 -5.89 -7.99
N ALA A 33 9.02 -5.53 -6.72
CA ALA A 33 9.79 -4.49 -6.05
C ALA A 33 11.29 -4.84 -5.97
N LEU A 34 11.60 -6.12 -5.72
CA LEU A 34 12.97 -6.62 -5.73
C LEU A 34 13.66 -6.41 -7.08
N VAL A 35 12.93 -6.64 -8.19
CA VAL A 35 13.47 -6.48 -9.54
C VAL A 35 13.77 -5.01 -9.85
N SER A 36 12.94 -4.08 -9.35
CA SER A 36 13.08 -2.65 -9.62
C SER A 36 13.95 -1.89 -8.61
N GLY A 37 14.39 -2.53 -7.52
CA GLY A 37 15.03 -1.82 -6.41
C GLY A 37 14.07 -0.89 -5.65
N LEU A 38 12.77 -1.15 -5.75
CA LEU A 38 11.72 -0.44 -5.02
C LEU A 38 11.54 -1.05 -3.63
N ARG A 39 11.32 -0.22 -2.63
CA ARG A 39 10.89 -0.62 -1.28
C ARG A 39 9.58 0.03 -0.94
N PHE A 40 8.76 -0.68 -0.16
CA PHE A 40 7.52 -0.15 0.40
C PHE A 40 7.76 0.14 1.88
N ASP A 41 8.53 1.19 2.16
CA ASP A 41 9.06 1.53 3.48
C ASP A 41 8.05 2.22 4.42
N GLY A 42 6.79 2.27 4.01
CA GLY A 42 5.64 2.67 4.82
C GLY A 42 4.37 1.96 4.33
N VAL A 43 3.25 2.12 5.05
CA VAL A 43 1.99 1.44 4.68
C VAL A 43 1.55 1.84 3.26
N LEU A 44 1.75 3.12 2.92
CA LEU A 44 1.40 3.73 1.64
C LEU A 44 2.61 4.31 0.88
N ASP A 45 3.82 4.23 1.45
CA ASP A 45 5.02 4.79 0.85
C ASP A 45 5.77 3.78 -0.02
N ALA A 46 6.36 4.29 -1.09
CA ALA A 46 7.15 3.53 -2.05
C ALA A 46 8.35 4.36 -2.52
N HIS A 47 9.56 3.90 -2.23
CA HIS A 47 10.80 4.60 -2.53
C HIS A 47 11.83 3.67 -3.15
N PHE A 48 12.61 4.18 -4.10
CA PHE A 48 13.76 3.47 -4.62
C PHE A 48 14.90 3.54 -3.61
N GLY A 49 15.55 2.40 -3.35
CA GLY A 49 16.71 2.31 -2.48
C GLY A 49 17.96 1.88 -3.25
N GLU A 50 19.11 2.38 -2.81
CA GLU A 50 20.40 1.82 -3.24
C GLU A 50 20.60 0.47 -2.54
N HIS A 51 20.87 -0.58 -3.32
CA HIS A 51 21.10 -1.96 -2.83
C HIS A 51 19.97 -2.53 -1.93
N VAL A 52 18.86 -2.91 -2.56
CA VAL A 52 17.73 -3.56 -1.87
C VAL A 52 18.00 -5.03 -1.62
N GLU A 53 18.11 -5.43 -0.35
CA GLU A 53 18.23 -6.84 0.04
C GLU A 53 16.90 -7.59 -0.17
N TRP A 54 16.98 -8.82 -0.70
CA TRP A 54 15.79 -9.60 -1.05
C TRP A 54 14.82 -9.80 0.12
N TRP A 55 15.32 -10.04 1.32
CA TRP A 55 14.47 -10.32 2.48
C TRP A 55 13.75 -9.05 2.98
N ARG A 56 14.35 -7.87 2.78
CA ARG A 56 13.80 -6.58 3.22
C ARG A 56 12.51 -6.25 2.49
N VAL A 57 12.40 -6.49 1.18
CA VAL A 57 11.14 -6.19 0.46
C VAL A 57 9.96 -7.04 0.93
N PHE A 58 10.21 -8.29 1.36
CA PHE A 58 9.18 -9.14 1.93
C PHE A 58 8.87 -8.75 3.38
N ALA A 59 9.89 -8.40 4.17
CA ALA A 59 9.71 -7.89 5.52
C ALA A 59 8.90 -6.59 5.54
N ASP A 60 9.19 -5.65 4.64
CA ASP A 60 8.46 -4.39 4.45
C ASP A 60 6.96 -4.67 4.21
N GLN A 61 6.64 -5.60 3.30
CA GLN A 61 5.24 -5.98 3.05
C GLN A 61 4.57 -6.57 4.30
N GLY A 62 5.26 -7.44 5.02
CA GLY A 62 4.78 -8.04 6.26
C GLY A 62 4.53 -7.00 7.35
N ILE A 63 5.51 -6.13 7.62
CA ILE A 63 5.45 -5.10 8.66
C ILE A 63 4.32 -4.12 8.38
N ASN A 64 4.18 -3.65 7.14
CA ASN A 64 3.10 -2.74 6.77
C ASN A 64 1.72 -3.38 6.97
N TRP A 65 1.54 -4.64 6.58
CA TRP A 65 0.30 -5.37 6.80
C TRP A 65 0.02 -5.57 8.29
N ILE A 66 1.01 -6.02 9.07
CA ILE A 66 0.87 -6.20 10.52
C ILE A 66 0.54 -4.86 11.20
N SER A 67 1.17 -3.77 10.78
CA SER A 67 0.91 -2.42 11.32
C SER A 67 -0.55 -2.01 11.11
N LEU A 68 -1.12 -2.26 9.92
CA LEU A 68 -2.55 -2.08 9.68
C LEU A 68 -3.41 -2.94 10.61
N VAL A 69 -3.09 -4.23 10.74
CA VAL A 69 -3.87 -5.16 11.57
C VAL A 69 -3.83 -4.79 13.05
N VAL A 70 -2.65 -4.48 13.58
CA VAL A 70 -2.43 -4.10 14.98
C VAL A 70 -3.13 -2.80 15.33
N VAL A 71 -3.30 -1.88 14.38
CA VAL A 71 -4.04 -0.64 14.63
C VAL A 71 -5.55 -0.84 14.46
N PHE A 72 -5.98 -1.45 13.36
CA PHE A 72 -7.39 -1.53 13.02
C PHE A 72 -8.14 -2.65 13.74
N TYR A 73 -7.49 -3.73 14.18
CA TYR A 73 -8.19 -4.76 14.96
C TYR A 73 -8.65 -4.25 16.34
N PRO A 74 -7.79 -3.61 17.16
CA PRO A 74 -8.24 -2.95 18.39
C PRO A 74 -9.28 -1.86 18.11
N GLY A 75 -9.12 -1.10 17.02
CA GLY A 75 -10.15 -0.18 16.56
C GLY A 75 -11.50 -0.88 16.39
N ALA A 76 -11.52 -2.07 15.78
CA ALA A 76 -12.75 -2.84 15.57
C ALA A 76 -13.38 -3.24 16.90
N LEU A 77 -12.57 -3.72 17.85
CA LEU A 77 -13.05 -4.11 19.17
C LEU A 77 -13.68 -2.94 19.94
N LEU A 78 -13.13 -1.73 19.79
CA LEU A 78 -13.59 -0.54 20.51
C LEU A 78 -14.81 0.14 19.86
N PHE A 79 -14.89 0.15 18.54
CA PHE A 79 -15.85 0.99 17.81
C PHE A 79 -16.89 0.23 17.00
N SER A 80 -16.75 -1.10 16.86
CA SER A 80 -17.70 -1.92 16.11
C SER A 80 -19.06 -1.97 16.78
N ARG A 81 -20.11 -2.08 15.95
CA ARG A 81 -21.48 -2.34 16.39
C ARG A 81 -21.81 -3.83 16.47
N SER A 82 -20.87 -4.70 16.10
CA SER A 82 -21.06 -6.14 16.04
C SER A 82 -19.76 -6.88 16.36
N HIS A 83 -19.87 -8.18 16.61
CA HIS A 83 -18.67 -9.01 16.76
C HIS A 83 -17.85 -9.01 15.46
N THR A 84 -16.58 -8.64 15.55
CA THR A 84 -15.64 -8.60 14.43
C THR A 84 -14.57 -9.66 14.62
N ARG A 85 -14.44 -10.59 13.67
CA ARG A 85 -13.41 -11.64 13.74
C ARG A 85 -12.06 -11.05 13.36
N PHE A 86 -11.01 -11.44 14.08
CA PHE A 86 -9.63 -11.05 13.76
C PHE A 86 -9.29 -11.30 12.30
N ILE A 87 -9.63 -12.49 11.80
CA ILE A 87 -9.34 -12.88 10.42
C ILE A 87 -10.05 -12.02 9.37
N ASP A 88 -11.21 -11.44 9.69
CA ASP A 88 -11.91 -10.55 8.76
C ASP A 88 -11.19 -9.20 8.64
N ILE A 89 -10.48 -8.75 9.67
CA ILE A 89 -9.64 -7.54 9.58
C ILE A 89 -8.31 -7.90 8.92
N ALA A 90 -7.63 -8.95 9.40
CA ALA A 90 -6.34 -9.37 8.87
C ALA A 90 -6.40 -9.68 7.36
N GLY A 91 -7.43 -10.40 6.93
CA GLY A 91 -7.60 -10.77 5.53
C GLY A 91 -7.95 -9.59 4.62
N THR A 92 -8.89 -8.72 5.02
CA THR A 92 -9.27 -7.58 4.18
C THR A 92 -8.17 -6.52 4.13
N MET A 93 -7.38 -6.35 5.21
CA MET A 93 -6.21 -5.46 5.20
C MET A 93 -5.10 -5.97 4.28
N ALA A 94 -4.85 -7.28 4.23
CA ALA A 94 -3.90 -7.85 3.26
C ALA A 94 -4.39 -7.58 1.83
N LEU A 95 -5.65 -7.89 1.54
CA LEU A 95 -6.24 -7.71 0.22
C LEU A 95 -6.30 -6.22 -0.19
N ALA A 96 -6.53 -5.31 0.77
CA ALA A 96 -6.57 -3.87 0.52
C ALA A 96 -5.25 -3.29 -0.01
N ARG A 97 -4.12 -3.97 0.24
CA ARG A 97 -2.81 -3.55 -0.28
C ARG A 97 -2.54 -3.99 -1.72
N THR A 98 -3.41 -4.80 -2.32
CA THR A 98 -3.29 -5.24 -3.72
C THR A 98 -2.98 -4.11 -4.73
N PRO A 99 -3.56 -2.89 -4.61
CA PRO A 99 -3.23 -1.78 -5.52
C PRO A 99 -1.75 -1.37 -5.51
N MET A 100 -0.98 -1.70 -4.48
CA MET A 100 0.48 -1.50 -4.45
C MET A 100 1.21 -2.28 -5.55
N LEU A 101 0.59 -3.32 -6.10
CA LEU A 101 1.12 -4.01 -7.27
C LEU A 101 1.26 -3.06 -8.47
N VAL A 102 0.36 -2.08 -8.61
CA VAL A 102 0.44 -1.07 -9.67
C VAL A 102 1.72 -0.26 -9.52
N ALA A 103 2.03 0.19 -8.29
CA ALA A 103 3.26 0.93 -8.03
C ALA A 103 4.50 0.08 -8.29
N ALA A 104 4.49 -1.20 -7.91
CA ALA A 104 5.58 -2.12 -8.20
C ALA A 104 5.79 -2.33 -9.71
N ILE A 105 4.72 -2.50 -10.49
CA ILE A 105 4.78 -2.62 -11.96
C ILE A 105 5.29 -1.32 -12.59
N ALA A 106 4.78 -0.18 -12.14
CA ALA A 106 5.21 1.13 -12.63
C ALA A 106 6.69 1.42 -12.31
N GLY A 107 7.24 0.80 -11.27
CA GLY A 107 8.65 0.89 -10.92
C GLY A 107 9.60 -0.01 -11.71
N LEU A 108 9.09 -1.00 -12.48
CA LEU A 108 9.94 -1.95 -13.23
C LEU A 108 10.86 -1.29 -14.27
N PRO A 109 10.44 -0.28 -15.04
CA PRO A 109 11.33 0.36 -15.99
C PRO A 109 12.47 1.09 -15.26
N SER A 110 13.73 0.70 -15.55
CA SER A 110 14.92 1.35 -14.97
C SER A 110 14.97 2.85 -15.24
N ARG A 111 14.29 3.32 -16.30
CA ARG A 111 14.13 4.75 -16.62
C ARG A 111 13.68 5.58 -15.43
N LEU A 112 12.79 5.05 -14.58
CA LEU A 112 12.30 5.78 -13.42
C LEU A 112 13.39 5.95 -12.36
N SER A 113 14.09 4.88 -12.00
CA SER A 113 15.21 4.94 -11.03
C SER A 113 16.38 5.76 -11.57
N ASP A 114 16.72 5.58 -12.85
CA ASP A 114 17.82 6.30 -13.52
C ASP A 114 17.52 7.80 -13.57
N PHE A 115 16.29 8.18 -13.93
CA PHE A 115 15.86 9.57 -13.95
C PHE A 115 15.87 10.21 -12.55
N ILE A 116 15.38 9.50 -11.54
CA ILE A 116 15.40 9.98 -10.14
C ILE A 116 16.84 10.22 -9.66
N SER A 117 17.77 9.31 -10.00
CA SER A 117 19.19 9.45 -9.62
C SER A 117 19.89 10.65 -10.28
N GLN A 118 19.43 11.06 -11.47
CA GLN A 118 19.98 12.18 -12.23
C GLN A 118 19.36 13.53 -11.85
N LEU A 119 18.17 13.52 -11.24
CA LEU A 119 17.41 14.71 -10.88
C LEU A 119 18.19 15.76 -10.05
N PRO A 120 19.00 15.38 -9.05
CA PRO A 120 19.77 16.35 -8.25
C PRO A 120 20.78 17.16 -9.05
N ASN A 121 21.24 16.62 -10.19
CA ASN A 121 22.28 17.22 -11.03
C ASN A 121 21.73 17.78 -12.35
N ALA A 122 20.41 17.72 -12.56
CA ALA A 122 19.79 18.09 -13.82
C ALA A 122 19.49 19.59 -13.92
N ASN A 123 19.81 20.20 -15.07
CA ASN A 123 19.37 21.56 -15.37
C ASN A 123 17.86 21.55 -15.70
N GLY A 124 17.07 22.30 -14.90
CA GLY A 124 15.60 22.32 -15.00
C GLY A 124 15.04 22.69 -16.38
N THR A 125 15.78 23.45 -17.18
CA THR A 125 15.37 23.89 -18.51
C THR A 125 15.51 22.81 -19.59
N THR A 126 16.40 21.83 -19.41
CA THR A 126 16.64 20.74 -20.38
C THR A 126 15.85 19.48 -20.07
N LEU A 127 15.25 19.37 -18.88
CA LEU A 127 14.50 18.18 -18.46
C LEU A 127 13.21 18.00 -19.27
N PHE A 128 12.41 19.06 -19.41
CA PHE A 128 11.09 19.00 -20.07
C PHE A 128 11.14 18.64 -21.56
N SER A 129 12.30 18.85 -22.20
CA SER A 129 12.52 18.53 -23.61
C SER A 129 12.94 17.07 -23.84
N THR A 130 13.20 16.30 -22.79
CA THR A 130 13.53 14.87 -22.93
C THR A 130 12.26 14.00 -22.91
N PRO A 131 12.13 13.01 -23.82
CA PRO A 131 11.03 12.04 -23.75
C PRO A 131 11.01 11.25 -22.43
N ASP A 132 12.18 10.99 -21.83
CA ASP A 132 12.31 10.24 -20.58
C ASP A 132 11.67 10.95 -19.38
N PHE A 133 11.66 12.29 -19.38
CA PHE A 133 10.92 13.06 -18.38
C PHE A 133 9.43 12.70 -18.39
N TRP A 134 8.78 12.74 -19.55
CA TRP A 134 7.34 12.50 -19.66
C TRP A 134 6.96 11.06 -19.33
N VAL A 135 7.80 10.09 -19.73
CA VAL A 135 7.62 8.69 -19.34
C VAL A 135 7.70 8.54 -17.83
N THR A 136 8.70 9.16 -17.19
CA THR A 136 8.87 9.15 -15.73
C THR A 136 7.66 9.75 -15.02
N VAL A 137 7.13 10.88 -15.51
CA VAL A 137 5.92 11.50 -14.95
C VAL A 137 4.73 10.53 -15.01
N VAL A 138 4.52 9.83 -16.13
CA VAL A 138 3.43 8.85 -16.25
C VAL A 138 3.61 7.70 -15.26
N LEU A 139 4.83 7.16 -15.11
CA LEU A 139 5.10 6.08 -14.17
C LEU A 139 4.91 6.52 -12.71
N ALA A 140 5.38 7.72 -12.35
CA ALA A 140 5.17 8.29 -11.02
C ALA A 140 3.68 8.51 -10.71
N LEU A 141 2.90 9.00 -11.68
CA LEU A 141 1.45 9.14 -11.54
C LEU A 141 0.74 7.79 -11.33
N LEU A 142 1.21 6.73 -12.00
CA LEU A 142 0.69 5.37 -11.78
C LEU A 142 1.01 4.84 -10.38
N MET A 143 2.20 5.12 -9.85
CA MET A 143 2.55 4.78 -8.46
C MET A 143 1.62 5.50 -7.48
N VAL A 144 1.46 6.81 -7.62
CA VAL A 144 0.56 7.63 -6.78
C VAL A 144 -0.88 7.12 -6.88
N TRP A 145 -1.35 6.77 -8.08
CA TRP A 145 -2.67 6.22 -8.28
C TRP A 145 -2.86 4.88 -7.53
N GLY A 146 -1.87 3.98 -7.59
CA GLY A 146 -1.86 2.75 -6.79
C GLY A 146 -1.93 3.03 -5.28
N THR A 147 -1.20 4.04 -4.80
CA THR A 147 -1.23 4.50 -3.40
C THR A 147 -2.60 5.00 -2.97
N ILE A 148 -3.21 5.90 -3.75
CA ILE A 148 -4.54 6.42 -3.46
C ILE A 148 -5.58 5.29 -3.47
N TRP A 149 -5.49 4.37 -4.42
CA TRP A 149 -6.40 3.24 -4.49
C TRP A 149 -6.26 2.30 -3.29
N SER A 150 -5.02 2.00 -2.86
CA SER A 150 -4.76 1.23 -1.64
C SER A 150 -5.39 1.90 -0.41
N ALA A 151 -5.20 3.22 -0.26
CA ALA A 151 -5.81 3.98 0.84
C ALA A 151 -7.35 3.85 0.84
N ILE A 152 -7.99 3.99 -0.32
CA ILE A 152 -9.44 3.79 -0.47
C ILE A 152 -9.86 2.38 -0.06
N LEU A 153 -9.09 1.36 -0.46
CA LEU A 153 -9.38 -0.02 -0.07
C LEU A 153 -9.17 -0.26 1.42
N ILE A 154 -8.14 0.31 2.05
CA ILE A 154 -7.92 0.19 3.50
C ILE A 154 -9.10 0.80 4.26
N TYR A 155 -9.59 1.97 3.85
CA TYR A 155 -10.79 2.57 4.43
C TYR A 155 -11.99 1.62 4.32
N ASN A 156 -12.21 1.06 3.13
CA ASN A 156 -13.35 0.16 2.88
C ASN A 156 -13.22 -1.18 3.62
N ALA A 157 -12.02 -1.74 3.71
CA ALA A 157 -11.72 -2.94 4.49
C ALA A 157 -12.05 -2.74 5.97
N TRP A 158 -11.57 -1.63 6.55
CA TRP A 158 -11.85 -1.24 7.92
C TRP A 158 -13.36 -1.11 8.18
N ARG A 159 -14.04 -0.21 7.47
CA ARG A 159 -15.46 0.09 7.77
C ARG A 159 -16.39 -1.12 7.55
N VAL A 160 -16.08 -1.98 6.57
CA VAL A 160 -16.91 -3.14 6.23
C VAL A 160 -16.67 -4.26 7.23
N SER A 161 -15.41 -4.66 7.44
CA SER A 161 -15.08 -5.74 8.39
C SER A 161 -15.46 -5.37 9.82
N ALA A 162 -15.26 -4.11 10.24
CA ALA A 162 -15.60 -3.65 11.58
C ALA A 162 -17.04 -3.15 11.71
N ASN A 163 -17.86 -3.14 10.64
CA ASN A 163 -19.24 -2.63 10.65
C ASN A 163 -19.38 -1.23 11.31
N VAL A 164 -18.45 -0.33 11.01
CA VAL A 164 -18.46 1.07 11.51
C VAL A 164 -18.99 1.99 10.41
N LYS A 165 -19.85 2.94 10.77
CA LYS A 165 -20.54 3.83 9.81
C LYS A 165 -20.39 5.30 10.19
N GLY A 166 -20.63 6.17 9.20
CA GLY A 166 -20.65 7.62 9.36
C GLY A 166 -19.28 8.21 9.70
N THR A 167 -19.28 9.41 10.28
CA THR A 167 -18.07 10.19 10.60
C THR A 167 -17.08 9.42 11.48
N ARG A 168 -17.57 8.57 12.39
CA ARG A 168 -16.72 7.73 13.24
C ARG A 168 -15.79 6.82 12.42
N ALA A 169 -16.29 6.22 11.34
CA ALA A 169 -15.48 5.36 10.49
C ALA A 169 -14.31 6.14 9.86
N GLY A 170 -14.60 7.36 9.38
CA GLY A 170 -13.61 8.25 8.78
C GLY A 170 -12.57 8.74 9.77
N VAL A 171 -12.98 9.15 10.98
CA VAL A 171 -12.06 9.63 12.03
C VAL A 171 -11.10 8.52 12.47
N VAL A 172 -11.63 7.33 12.80
CA VAL A 172 -10.78 6.20 13.22
C VAL A 172 -9.84 5.77 12.08
N TYR A 173 -10.31 5.80 10.85
CA TYR A 173 -9.46 5.56 9.69
C TYR A 173 -8.34 6.59 9.54
N GLY A 174 -8.65 7.89 9.62
CA GLY A 174 -7.65 8.95 9.47
C GLY A 174 -6.53 8.84 10.49
N PHE A 175 -6.87 8.72 11.78
CA PHE A 175 -5.86 8.55 12.83
C PHE A 175 -5.19 7.18 12.78
N GLY A 176 -5.96 6.12 12.54
CA GLY A 176 -5.44 4.76 12.48
C GLY A 176 -4.44 4.56 11.34
N LEU A 177 -4.71 5.12 10.16
CA LEU A 177 -3.79 5.07 9.03
C LEU A 177 -2.49 5.82 9.33
N LEU A 178 -2.56 7.00 9.95
CA LEU A 178 -1.36 7.74 10.36
C LEU A 178 -0.52 6.98 11.38
N ILE A 179 -1.16 6.35 12.39
CA ILE A 179 -0.46 5.54 13.38
C ILE A 179 0.19 4.32 12.71
N ALA A 180 -0.52 3.65 11.80
CA ALA A 180 0.01 2.50 11.08
C ALA A 180 1.19 2.89 10.18
N GLU A 181 1.11 4.03 9.49
CA GLU A 181 2.17 4.57 8.63
C GLU A 181 3.43 4.91 9.43
N ILE A 182 3.28 5.64 10.54
CA ILE A 182 4.41 6.00 11.40
C ILE A 182 5.01 4.74 12.05
N GLY A 183 4.15 3.85 12.54
CA GLY A 183 4.56 2.61 13.18
C GLY A 183 5.34 1.71 12.23
N SER A 184 4.87 1.55 10.99
CA SER A 184 5.57 0.71 10.01
C SER A 184 6.92 1.31 9.61
N LYS A 185 7.01 2.62 9.39
CA LYS A 185 8.29 3.30 9.12
C LYS A 185 9.31 3.11 10.23
N ILE A 186 8.89 3.26 11.49
CA ILE A 186 9.79 3.04 12.64
C ILE A 186 10.29 1.59 12.64
N LEU A 187 9.41 0.62 12.45
CA LEU A 187 9.79 -0.79 12.44
C LEU A 187 10.71 -1.13 11.26
N ILE A 188 10.41 -0.62 10.07
CA ILE A 188 11.18 -0.85 8.85
C ILE A 188 12.57 -0.18 8.92
N ALA A 189 12.69 0.98 9.55
CA ALA A 189 13.96 1.67 9.72
C ALA A 189 14.94 0.93 10.66
N ASN A 190 14.45 0.00 11.50
CA ASN A 190 15.26 -0.73 12.48
C ASN A 190 15.60 -2.16 12.05
N ILE A 191 15.21 -2.57 10.84
CA ILE A 191 15.61 -3.85 10.25
C ILE A 191 16.66 -3.62 9.17
#